data_AF-A0A6G0HFV5-F1
#
_entry.id   AF-A0A6G0HFV5-F1
#
_cell.length_a   1.000
_cell.length_b   1.000
_cell.length_c   1.000
_cell.angle_alpha   90.00
_cell.angle_beta   90.00
_cell.angle_gamma   90.00
#
_symmetry.space_group_name_H-M   'P 1'
#
loop_
_entity.id
_entity.type
_entity.pdbx_description
1 polymer ?
#
loop_
_entity_poly.entity_id
_entity_poly.type
_entity_poly.pdbx_seq_one_letter_code
_entity_poly.pdbx_strand_id
1 'polypeptide(L)'
;MGASKQLSNYLKTKIVQHHGLREGYKKLAQRFKLSVSTVRNIVRKWKTTGTVLVKARSGRPRKISEKQRRRMGPQNNTANIATEKANDNAKEGEGEANDSVPSNSVILDAIRSLKEDFTKQSNEMLDAINGIKADVVSHSRRIGETEERISQAEEDLTTLQQKVGQLEGTVEILRNKIQEQEDRGRRSNLRLIGLPEKTEGPDMCSFLENWLPKALSDDLASTPVIERAHRVGQVNSSRSSAPRPIVMTFLNNKDCKKTLRAARKQKEVRYGNQRVSFFPDLSAETRQRQRQRQFSGGKARFQAMDIRYGLLYPAHLVVTHNVERLVFKSVKEAKDFLREMQTSPRATPRPET
;
A
#
# COMPACT_ATOMS: atom_id res chain seq x y z
N MET A 1 -7.63 -26.62 24.07
CA MET A 1 -6.65 -25.77 23.35
C MET A 1 -5.54 -25.43 24.32
N GLY A 2 -4.39 -26.09 24.20
CA GLY A 2 -3.28 -25.96 25.15
C GLY A 2 -2.75 -24.53 25.23
N ALA A 3 -2.59 -24.02 26.45
CA ALA A 3 -1.98 -22.72 26.69
C ALA A 3 -0.54 -22.72 26.15
N SER A 4 -0.28 -21.95 25.10
CA SER A 4 1.08 -21.71 24.62
C SER A 4 1.87 -21.02 25.74
N LYS A 5 2.82 -21.73 26.35
CA LYS A 5 3.76 -21.16 27.34
C LYS A 5 4.51 -20.02 26.67
N GLN A 6 4.09 -18.79 26.93
CA GLN A 6 4.74 -17.62 26.37
C GLN A 6 6.14 -17.48 26.97
N LEU A 7 7.13 -17.29 26.11
CA LEU A 7 8.49 -17.01 26.55
C LEU A 7 8.55 -15.67 27.29
N SER A 8 9.25 -15.63 28.43
CA SER A 8 9.47 -14.39 29.20
C SER A 8 10.12 -13.31 28.33
N ASN A 9 9.68 -12.05 28.51
CA ASN A 9 10.21 -10.91 27.76
C ASN A 9 11.72 -10.74 27.95
N TYR A 10 12.21 -11.00 29.16
CA TYR A 10 13.65 -10.98 29.47
C TYR A 10 14.47 -11.90 28.57
N LEU A 11 13.98 -13.13 28.37
CA LEU A 11 14.66 -14.14 27.55
C LEU A 11 14.70 -13.72 26.07
N LYS A 12 13.62 -13.11 25.57
CA LYS A 12 13.57 -12.66 24.18
C LYS A 12 14.50 -11.46 23.93
N THR A 13 14.65 -10.55 24.89
CA THR A 13 15.59 -9.40 24.80
C THR A 13 17.04 -9.88 24.79
N LYS A 14 17.41 -10.83 25.66
CA LYS A 14 18.76 -11.44 25.65
C LYS A 14 19.10 -12.10 24.31
N ILE A 15 18.15 -12.81 23.69
CA ILE A 15 18.34 -13.44 22.37
C ILE A 15 18.69 -12.39 21.30
N VAL A 16 18.00 -11.25 21.31
CA VAL A 16 18.28 -10.16 20.35
C VAL A 16 19.63 -9.51 20.62
N GLN A 17 20.00 -9.31 21.89
CA GLN A 17 21.30 -8.76 22.27
C GLN A 17 22.46 -9.63 21.76
N HIS A 18 22.40 -10.95 21.98
CA HIS A 18 23.43 -11.86 21.47
C HIS A 18 23.42 -12.00 19.94
N HIS A 19 22.26 -11.87 19.29
CA HIS A 19 22.18 -11.78 17.83
C HIS A 19 22.90 -10.53 17.30
N GLY A 20 22.79 -9.39 18.01
CA GLY A 20 23.55 -8.16 17.72
C GLY A 20 25.07 -8.34 17.81
N LEU A 21 25.53 -9.22 18.70
CA LEU A 21 26.94 -9.66 18.82
C LEU A 21 27.36 -10.68 17.74
N ARG A 22 26.57 -10.85 16.67
CA ARG A 22 26.78 -11.78 15.54
C ARG A 22 26.82 -13.27 15.92
N GLU A 23 26.24 -13.67 17.05
CA GLU A 23 26.05 -15.09 17.35
C GLU A 23 25.00 -15.73 16.41
N GLY A 24 25.35 -16.87 15.80
CA GLY A 24 24.47 -17.57 14.85
C GLY A 24 23.27 -18.26 15.53
N TYR A 25 22.17 -18.43 14.79
CA TYR A 25 20.90 -18.95 15.33
C TYR A 25 21.01 -20.33 16.00
N LYS A 26 21.90 -21.22 15.52
CA LYS A 26 22.13 -22.54 16.13
C LYS A 26 22.79 -22.44 17.51
N LYS A 27 23.77 -21.53 17.67
CA LYS A 27 24.46 -21.29 18.94
C LYS A 27 23.50 -20.68 19.97
N LEU A 28 22.68 -19.72 19.56
CA LEU A 28 21.64 -19.12 20.39
C LEU A 28 20.58 -20.14 20.84
N ALA A 29 20.14 -21.01 19.93
CA ALA A 29 19.17 -22.06 20.23
C ALA A 29 19.67 -23.05 21.29
N GLN A 30 20.92 -23.50 21.16
CA GLN A 30 21.57 -24.35 22.17
C GLN A 30 21.72 -23.63 23.51
N ARG A 31 22.21 -22.38 23.52
CA ARG A 31 22.44 -21.59 24.73
C ARG A 31 21.19 -21.35 25.55
N PHE A 32 20.08 -21.01 24.89
CA PHE A 32 18.81 -20.70 25.56
C PHE A 32 17.86 -21.90 25.68
N LYS A 33 18.29 -23.11 25.25
CA LYS A 33 17.48 -24.33 25.23
C LYS A 33 16.14 -24.14 24.49
N LEU A 34 16.19 -23.51 23.32
CA LEU A 34 15.03 -23.23 22.47
C LEU A 34 15.19 -23.88 21.10
N SER A 35 14.08 -24.11 20.41
CA SER A 35 14.16 -24.48 19.00
C SER A 35 14.78 -23.36 18.16
N VAL A 36 15.55 -23.73 17.12
CA VAL A 36 16.12 -22.76 16.16
C VAL A 36 15.02 -21.92 15.52
N SER A 37 13.85 -22.50 15.28
CA SER A 37 12.68 -21.81 14.73
C SER A 37 12.14 -20.73 15.67
N THR A 38 12.13 -20.98 16.98
CA THR A 38 11.73 -19.99 18.00
C THR A 38 12.67 -18.80 18.01
N VAL A 39 13.99 -19.04 18.02
CA VAL A 39 15.01 -17.98 17.94
C VAL A 39 14.86 -17.17 16.65
N ARG A 40 14.68 -17.85 15.51
CA ARG A 40 14.49 -17.21 14.22
C ARG A 40 13.25 -16.33 14.19
N ASN A 41 12.14 -16.77 14.76
CA ASN A 41 10.89 -16.02 14.81
C ASN A 41 11.01 -14.77 15.70
N ILE A 42 11.72 -14.87 16.83
CA ILE A 42 11.99 -13.73 17.72
C ILE A 42 12.83 -12.67 16.99
N VAL A 43 13.94 -13.08 16.36
CA VAL A 43 14.82 -12.15 15.63
C VAL A 43 14.11 -11.56 14.42
N ARG A 44 13.34 -12.34 13.66
CA ARG A 44 12.52 -11.84 12.55
C ARG A 44 11.53 -10.79 13.01
N LYS A 45 10.77 -11.07 14.07
CA LYS A 45 9.82 -10.11 14.64
C LYS A 45 10.54 -8.82 15.04
N TRP A 46 11.64 -8.91 15.78
CA TRP A 46 12.43 -7.75 16.17
C TRP A 46 12.94 -6.92 14.98
N LYS A 47 13.45 -7.56 13.92
CA LYS A 47 13.86 -6.87 12.70
C LYS A 47 12.72 -6.11 12.02
N THR A 48 11.49 -6.63 12.11
CA THR A 48 10.31 -6.00 11.50
C THR A 48 9.69 -4.91 12.38
N THR A 49 9.63 -5.11 13.71
CA THR A 49 8.92 -4.22 14.63
C THR A 49 9.82 -3.35 15.50
N GLY A 50 11.14 -3.52 15.44
CA GLY A 50 12.13 -2.84 16.28
C GLY A 50 12.12 -3.26 17.76
N THR A 51 11.11 -4.01 18.20
CA THR A 51 10.91 -4.41 19.59
C THR A 51 10.47 -5.87 19.71
N VAL A 52 10.83 -6.49 20.83
CA VAL A 52 10.47 -7.88 21.15
C VAL A 52 9.25 -7.98 22.06
N LEU A 53 8.85 -6.85 22.64
CA LEU A 53 7.70 -6.73 23.53
C LEU A 53 6.39 -6.90 22.76
N VAL A 54 5.36 -7.31 23.48
CA VAL A 54 4.00 -7.32 22.94
C VAL A 54 3.57 -5.86 22.86
N LYS A 55 3.51 -5.30 21.65
CA LYS A 55 2.95 -3.95 21.43
C LYS A 55 1.48 -3.97 21.87
N ALA A 56 1.06 -2.96 22.61
CA ALA A 56 -0.35 -2.76 22.91
C ALA A 56 -1.14 -2.77 21.59
N ARG A 57 -2.28 -3.47 21.56
CA ARG A 57 -3.12 -3.53 20.36
C ARG A 57 -3.56 -2.10 20.02
N SER A 58 -3.28 -1.65 18.80
CA SER A 58 -3.81 -0.38 18.31
C SER A 58 -5.27 -0.56 17.91
N GLY A 59 -6.15 0.30 18.43
CA GLY A 59 -7.57 0.31 18.11
C GLY A 59 -8.48 -0.31 19.18
N ARG A 60 -9.78 -0.02 19.06
CA ARG A 60 -10.84 -0.48 19.97
C ARG A 60 -10.93 -2.02 19.95
N PRO A 61 -10.91 -2.70 21.11
CA PRO A 61 -11.10 -4.15 21.16
C PRO A 61 -12.42 -4.53 20.51
N ARG A 62 -12.42 -5.53 19.62
CA ARG A 62 -13.67 -6.08 19.05
C ARG A 62 -14.50 -6.69 20.19
N LYS A 63 -15.79 -6.31 20.27
CA LYS A 63 -16.74 -6.86 21.24
C LYS A 63 -16.82 -8.38 21.04
N ILE A 64 -16.50 -9.14 22.09
CA ILE A 64 -16.59 -10.61 22.07
C ILE A 64 -18.07 -10.98 21.89
N SER A 65 -18.38 -11.82 20.91
CA SER A 65 -19.76 -12.29 20.69
C SER A 65 -20.25 -13.12 21.87
N GLU A 66 -21.54 -13.07 22.16
CA GLU A 66 -22.24 -13.92 23.16
C GLU A 66 -21.85 -15.40 23.02
N LYS A 67 -21.74 -15.86 21.77
CA LYS A 67 -21.38 -17.23 21.39
C LYS A 67 -19.92 -17.58 21.72
N GLN A 68 -19.01 -16.61 21.65
CA GLN A 68 -17.62 -16.79 22.12
C GLN A 68 -17.52 -16.73 23.64
N ARG A 69 -18.32 -15.89 24.30
CA ARG A 69 -18.41 -15.86 25.77
C ARG A 69 -18.86 -17.20 26.33
N ARG A 70 -19.88 -17.84 25.75
CA ARG A 70 -20.37 -19.16 26.18
C ARG A 70 -19.37 -20.30 25.96
N ARG A 71 -18.43 -20.17 25.01
CA ARG A 71 -17.35 -21.16 24.77
C ARG A 71 -16.18 -21.01 25.74
N MET A 72 -16.01 -19.83 26.33
CA MET A 72 -15.01 -19.57 27.36
C MET A 72 -15.70 -19.85 28.70
N GLY A 73 -15.51 -21.05 29.25
CA GLY A 73 -16.12 -21.42 30.54
C GLY A 73 -15.82 -20.41 31.65
N PRO A 74 -16.54 -20.49 32.80
CA PRO A 74 -16.45 -19.52 33.87
C PRO A 74 -14.98 -19.30 34.30
N GLN A 75 -14.56 -18.04 34.37
CA GLN A 75 -13.33 -17.68 35.08
C GLN A 75 -13.65 -17.69 36.57
N ASN A 76 -13.22 -18.74 37.27
CA ASN A 76 -13.27 -18.80 38.72
C ASN A 76 -12.34 -17.72 39.29
N ASN A 77 -12.91 -16.57 39.65
CA ASN A 77 -12.34 -15.66 40.64
C ASN A 77 -13.03 -15.95 41.97
N THR A 78 -12.62 -17.03 42.61
CA THR A 78 -12.83 -17.27 44.04
C THR A 78 -11.56 -16.88 44.77
N ALA A 79 -11.47 -15.63 45.20
CA ALA A 79 -10.60 -15.22 46.27
C ALA A 79 -11.14 -13.92 46.89
N ASN A 80 -11.32 -13.97 48.21
CA ASN A 80 -11.57 -12.87 49.15
C ASN A 80 -13.01 -12.38 49.30
N ILE A 81 -13.84 -13.18 49.99
CA ILE A 81 -14.57 -12.68 51.18
C ILE A 81 -14.59 -13.81 52.21
N ALA A 82 -13.61 -13.81 53.11
CA ALA A 82 -13.70 -14.45 54.41
C ALA A 82 -12.81 -13.66 55.35
N THR A 83 -13.43 -12.90 56.27
CA THR A 83 -13.43 -13.15 57.72
C THR A 83 -13.68 -11.85 58.46
N GLU A 84 -14.82 -11.77 59.16
CA GLU A 84 -14.80 -11.42 60.58
C GLU A 84 -15.98 -12.11 61.26
N LYS A 85 -15.66 -12.85 62.32
CA LYS A 85 -16.54 -13.68 63.15
C LYS A 85 -16.91 -12.89 64.41
N ALA A 86 -18.14 -13.10 64.90
CA ALA A 86 -18.53 -13.38 66.29
C ALA A 86 -20.07 -13.25 66.31
N ASN A 87 -20.87 -14.33 66.25
CA ASN A 87 -21.18 -15.30 67.30
C ASN A 87 -21.63 -14.66 68.63
N ASP A 88 -22.93 -14.68 68.88
CA ASP A 88 -23.47 -14.99 70.20
C ASP A 88 -24.86 -15.64 70.10
N ASN A 89 -25.12 -16.44 71.13
CA ASN A 89 -25.99 -17.61 71.19
C ASN A 89 -27.24 -17.32 72.05
N ALA A 90 -28.43 -17.78 71.66
CA ALA A 90 -29.56 -18.04 72.58
C ALA A 90 -30.64 -18.85 71.84
N LYS A 91 -30.70 -20.17 72.08
CA LYS A 91 -31.68 -20.86 72.95
C LYS A 91 -33.14 -20.72 72.51
N GLU A 92 -33.64 -21.83 71.98
CA GLU A 92 -35.05 -22.20 71.89
C GLU A 92 -35.71 -22.14 73.27
N GLY A 93 -36.89 -21.54 73.32
CA GLY A 93 -37.83 -21.58 74.43
C GLY A 93 -39.24 -21.43 73.86
N GLU A 94 -40.01 -22.50 73.97
CA GLU A 94 -41.45 -22.53 73.71
C GLU A 94 -42.17 -21.52 74.62
N GLY A 95 -43.18 -20.83 74.09
CA GLY A 95 -43.93 -19.83 74.85
C GLY A 95 -45.09 -19.24 74.06
N GLU A 96 -46.22 -19.94 74.15
CA GLU A 96 -47.62 -19.50 74.09
C GLU A 96 -47.98 -18.18 73.39
N ALA A 97 -48.85 -18.32 72.39
CA ALA A 97 -49.66 -17.26 71.85
C ALA A 97 -50.51 -16.60 72.96
N ASN A 98 -50.22 -15.34 73.27
CA ASN A 98 -51.11 -14.49 74.05
C ASN A 98 -51.46 -13.26 73.21
N ASP A 99 -52.70 -13.28 72.72
CA ASP A 99 -53.42 -12.18 72.11
C ASP A 99 -53.60 -11.09 73.18
N SER A 100 -52.63 -10.19 73.29
CA SER A 100 -52.68 -9.03 74.18
C SER A 100 -52.30 -7.79 73.39
N VAL A 101 -53.19 -6.80 73.40
CA VAL A 101 -53.01 -5.51 72.76
C VAL A 101 -51.63 -4.96 73.16
N PRO A 102 -50.75 -4.60 72.19
CA PRO A 102 -49.40 -4.21 72.54
C PRO A 102 -49.44 -2.97 73.42
N SER A 103 -48.87 -3.04 74.62
CA SER A 103 -48.76 -1.88 75.50
C SER A 103 -48.00 -0.77 74.76
N ASN A 104 -48.49 0.47 74.89
CA ASN A 104 -47.97 1.65 74.19
C ASN A 104 -46.44 1.82 74.33
N SER A 105 -45.82 1.28 75.38
CA SER A 105 -44.36 1.27 75.56
C SER A 105 -43.61 0.49 74.47
N VAL A 106 -44.08 -0.70 74.11
CA VAL A 106 -43.45 -1.57 73.10
C VAL A 106 -43.54 -0.93 71.72
N ILE A 107 -44.66 -0.26 71.42
CA ILE A 107 -44.86 0.48 70.19
C ILE A 107 -43.91 1.68 70.12
N LEU A 108 -43.73 2.42 71.22
CA LEU A 108 -42.82 3.58 71.28
C LEU A 108 -41.34 3.18 71.13
N ASP A 109 -40.93 2.04 71.69
CA ASP A 109 -39.56 1.53 71.54
C ASP A 109 -39.30 1.04 70.11
N ALA A 110 -40.28 0.37 69.48
CA ALA A 110 -40.20 0.01 68.06
C ALA A 110 -40.12 1.23 67.13
N ILE A 111 -40.88 2.30 67.42
CA ILE A 111 -40.80 3.58 66.69
C ILE A 111 -39.42 4.22 66.88
N ARG A 112 -38.84 4.16 68.08
CA ARG A 112 -37.50 4.71 68.35
C ARG A 112 -36.42 3.93 67.60
N SER A 113 -36.47 2.60 67.62
CA SER A 113 -35.57 1.73 66.86
C SER A 113 -35.68 2.01 65.35
N LEU A 114 -36.89 2.10 64.81
CA LEU A 114 -37.10 2.42 63.40
C LEU A 114 -36.56 3.80 63.02
N LYS A 115 -36.71 4.79 63.91
CA LYS A 115 -36.14 6.13 63.70
C LYS A 115 -34.62 6.05 63.64
N GLU A 116 -33.99 5.32 64.55
CA GLU A 116 -32.54 5.15 64.60
C GLU A 116 -32.03 4.42 63.34
N ASP A 117 -32.66 3.31 62.95
CA ASP A 117 -32.33 2.57 61.73
C ASP A 117 -32.51 3.42 60.47
N PHE A 118 -33.60 4.19 60.39
CA PHE A 118 -33.83 5.12 59.28
C PHE A 118 -32.78 6.23 59.24
N THR A 119 -32.39 6.80 60.39
CA THR A 119 -31.33 7.83 60.43
C THR A 119 -29.98 7.26 60.03
N LYS A 120 -29.68 6.02 60.42
CA LYS A 120 -28.46 5.32 60.01
C LYS A 120 -28.44 5.08 58.50
N GLN A 121 -29.52 4.52 57.95
CA GLN A 121 -29.65 4.29 56.51
C GLN A 121 -29.62 5.60 55.72
N SER A 122 -30.22 6.68 56.24
CA SER A 122 -30.20 8.00 55.63
C SER A 122 -28.78 8.58 55.58
N ASN A 123 -27.99 8.42 56.66
CA ASN A 123 -26.60 8.85 56.71
C ASN A 123 -25.71 8.02 55.75
N GLU A 124 -25.86 6.69 55.73
CA GLU A 124 -25.15 5.82 54.79
C GLU A 124 -25.46 6.19 53.33
N MET A 125 -26.72 6.54 53.03
CA MET A 125 -27.14 7.01 51.72
C MET A 125 -26.52 8.37 51.37
N LEU A 126 -26.44 9.31 52.31
CA LEU A 126 -25.79 10.62 52.12
C LEU A 126 -24.30 10.45 51.83
N ASP A 127 -23.62 9.55 52.54
CA ASP A 127 -22.20 9.26 52.32
C ASP A 127 -21.97 8.63 50.94
N ALA A 128 -22.82 7.69 50.52
CA ALA A 128 -22.78 7.12 49.17
C ALA A 128 -23.01 8.20 48.09
N ILE A 129 -23.96 9.12 48.30
CA ILE A 129 -24.22 10.24 47.38
C ILE A 129 -23.01 11.18 47.30
N ASN A 130 -22.38 11.49 48.43
CA ASN A 130 -21.18 12.31 48.46
C ASN A 130 -19.99 11.63 47.77
N GLY A 131 -19.85 10.31 47.92
CA GLY A 131 -18.89 9.50 47.17
C GLY A 131 -19.11 9.57 45.66
N ILE A 132 -20.36 9.36 45.22
CA ILE A 132 -20.73 9.48 43.80
C ILE A 132 -20.46 10.89 43.27
N LYS A 133 -20.77 11.93 44.05
CA LYS A 133 -20.50 13.32 43.67
C LYS A 133 -19.01 13.56 43.44
N ALA A 134 -18.16 13.04 44.33
CA ALA A 134 -16.71 13.15 44.18
C ALA A 134 -16.21 12.42 42.93
N ASP A 135 -16.73 11.22 42.66
CA ASP A 135 -16.42 10.47 41.44
C ASP A 135 -16.85 11.20 40.18
N VAL A 136 -18.06 11.78 40.15
CA VAL A 136 -18.57 12.57 39.02
C VAL A 136 -17.66 13.77 38.73
N VAL A 137 -17.21 14.49 39.76
CA VAL A 137 -16.28 15.62 39.59
C VAL A 137 -14.93 15.15 39.02
N SER A 138 -14.38 14.04 39.56
CA SER A 138 -13.14 13.41 39.05
C SER A 138 -13.28 12.98 37.58
N HIS A 139 -14.41 12.35 37.23
CA HIS A 139 -14.67 11.91 35.87
C HIS A 139 -14.85 13.10 34.92
N SER A 140 -15.55 14.15 35.34
CA SER A 140 -15.69 15.39 34.56
C SER A 140 -14.32 16.02 34.26
N ARG A 141 -13.43 16.09 35.25
CA ARG A 141 -12.05 16.59 35.05
C ARG A 141 -11.28 15.75 34.03
N ARG A 142 -11.31 14.42 34.19
CA ARG A 142 -10.63 13.49 33.27
C ARG A 142 -11.22 13.54 31.86
N ILE A 143 -12.53 13.73 31.73
CA ILE A 143 -13.20 13.87 30.44
C ILE A 143 -12.71 15.14 29.74
N GLY A 144 -12.68 16.29 30.42
CA GLY A 144 -12.16 17.54 29.85
C GLY A 144 -10.71 17.42 29.37
N GLU A 145 -9.83 16.81 30.17
CA GLU A 145 -8.44 16.53 29.76
C GLU A 145 -8.36 15.64 28.51
N THR A 146 -9.25 14.64 28.39
CA THR A 146 -9.30 13.78 27.20
C THR A 146 -9.89 14.49 25.98
N GLU A 147 -10.88 15.36 26.16
CA GLU A 147 -11.48 16.17 25.10
C GLU A 147 -10.45 17.13 24.50
N GLU A 148 -9.68 17.82 25.33
CA GLU A 148 -8.61 18.71 24.87
C GLU A 148 -7.53 17.94 24.09
N ARG A 149 -7.12 16.78 24.60
CA ARG A 149 -6.16 15.91 23.89
C ARG A 149 -6.71 15.37 22.57
N ILE A 150 -8.01 15.10 22.49
CA ILE A 150 -8.67 14.69 21.25
C ILE A 150 -8.70 15.87 20.28
N SER A 151 -9.08 17.06 20.72
CA SER A 151 -9.09 18.28 19.91
C SER A 151 -7.71 18.54 19.29
N GLN A 152 -6.65 18.50 20.09
CA GLN A 152 -5.28 18.68 19.59
C GLN A 152 -4.88 17.60 18.58
N ALA A 153 -5.25 16.34 18.84
CA ALA A 153 -4.96 15.25 17.92
C ALA A 153 -5.74 15.37 16.59
N GLU A 154 -6.97 15.88 16.62
CA GLU A 154 -7.77 16.15 15.44
C GLU A 154 -7.16 17.27 14.60
N GLU A 155 -6.74 18.37 15.24
CA GLU A 155 -5.99 19.44 14.58
C GLU A 155 -4.69 18.92 13.93
N ASP A 156 -3.89 18.15 14.66
CA ASP A 156 -2.67 17.54 14.14
C ASP A 156 -2.97 16.61 12.94
N LEU A 157 -4.05 15.84 13.00
CA LEU A 157 -4.48 14.98 11.89
C LEU A 157 -4.84 15.79 10.65
N THR A 158 -5.57 16.90 10.78
CA THR A 158 -5.90 17.75 9.63
C THR A 158 -4.66 18.36 9.00
N THR A 159 -3.69 18.84 9.81
CA THR A 159 -2.44 19.42 9.28
C THR A 159 -1.58 18.36 8.60
N LEU A 160 -1.54 17.13 9.14
CA LEU A 160 -0.84 16.01 8.53
C LEU A 160 -1.48 15.60 7.20
N GLN A 161 -2.81 15.55 7.11
CA GLN A 161 -3.51 15.27 5.86
C GLN A 161 -3.20 16.30 4.77
N GLN A 162 -3.17 17.59 5.14
CA GLN A 162 -2.78 18.66 4.21
C GLN A 162 -1.33 18.50 3.73
N LYS A 163 -0.39 18.24 4.66
CA LYS A 163 1.02 18.00 4.31
C LYS A 163 1.20 16.79 3.41
N VAL A 164 0.47 15.70 3.66
CA VAL A 164 0.49 14.51 2.80
C VAL A 164 0.00 14.85 1.39
N GLY A 165 -1.12 15.57 1.25
CA GLY A 165 -1.60 16.00 -0.06
C GLY A 165 -0.61 16.90 -0.80
N GLN A 166 0.06 17.82 -0.11
CA GLN A 166 1.12 18.64 -0.69
C GLN A 166 2.31 17.78 -1.14
N LEU A 167 2.77 16.86 -0.30
CA LEU A 167 3.87 15.96 -0.62
C LEU A 167 3.54 15.05 -1.82
N GLU A 168 2.35 14.46 -1.86
CA GLU A 168 1.88 13.67 -3.00
C GLU A 168 1.89 14.48 -4.30
N GLY A 169 1.44 15.74 -4.25
CA GLY A 169 1.52 16.66 -5.38
C GLY A 169 2.96 16.95 -5.82
N THR A 170 3.86 17.21 -4.87
CA THR A 170 5.29 17.43 -5.20
C THR A 170 5.95 16.18 -5.79
N VAL A 171 5.65 15.00 -5.27
CA VAL A 171 6.17 13.72 -5.77
C VAL A 171 5.72 13.48 -7.21
N GLU A 172 4.46 13.76 -7.54
CA GLU A 172 3.96 13.63 -8.90
C GLU A 172 4.64 14.61 -9.86
N ILE A 173 4.84 15.87 -9.44
CA ILE A 173 5.58 16.87 -10.24
C ILE A 173 7.02 16.42 -10.47
N LEU A 174 7.72 15.97 -9.42
CA LEU A 174 9.11 15.52 -9.51
C LEU A 174 9.24 14.28 -10.39
N ARG A 175 8.31 13.32 -10.25
CA ARG A 175 8.25 12.13 -11.10
C ARG A 175 8.16 12.50 -12.57
N ASN A 176 7.24 13.41 -12.92
CA ASN A 176 7.08 13.87 -14.30
C ASN A 176 8.32 14.63 -14.80
N LYS A 177 8.97 15.46 -13.96
CA LYS A 177 10.22 16.15 -14.31
C LYS A 177 11.37 15.18 -14.57
N ILE A 178 11.56 14.17 -13.71
CA ILE A 178 12.61 13.14 -13.86
C ILE A 178 12.39 12.37 -15.15
N GLN A 179 11.16 11.92 -15.40
CA GLN A 179 10.80 11.22 -16.65
C GLN A 179 11.13 12.07 -17.87
N GLU A 180 10.77 13.36 -17.86
CA GLU A 180 11.01 14.25 -18.98
C GLU A 180 12.50 14.54 -19.19
N GLN A 181 13.27 14.70 -18.12
CA GLN A 181 14.73 14.84 -18.19
C GLN A 181 15.39 13.57 -18.77
N GLU A 182 14.96 12.39 -18.32
CA GLU A 182 15.46 11.11 -18.81
C GLU A 182 15.17 10.94 -20.31
N ASP A 183 13.95 11.27 -20.75
CA ASP A 183 13.57 11.20 -22.17
C ASP A 183 14.29 12.27 -23.02
N ARG A 184 14.52 13.47 -22.48
CA ARG A 184 15.33 14.51 -23.16
C ARG A 184 16.76 14.03 -23.36
N GLY A 185 17.36 13.43 -22.34
CA GLY A 185 18.72 12.87 -22.41
C GLY A 185 18.86 11.71 -23.40
N ARG A 186 17.77 11.00 -23.71
CA ARG A 186 17.74 9.89 -24.68
C ARG A 186 17.20 10.26 -26.05
N ARG A 187 16.89 11.53 -26.30
CA ARG A 187 16.21 11.96 -27.52
C ARG A 187 17.03 11.70 -28.79
N SER A 188 18.36 11.66 -28.68
CA SER A 188 19.29 11.34 -29.76
C SER A 188 19.71 9.86 -29.78
N ASN A 189 19.03 9.01 -29.02
CA ASN A 189 19.31 7.58 -28.96
C ASN A 189 18.28 6.77 -29.75
N LEU A 190 18.76 5.74 -30.46
CA LEU A 190 17.92 4.68 -31.03
C LEU A 190 18.30 3.32 -30.46
N ARG A 191 17.30 2.44 -30.37
CA ARG A 191 17.45 1.02 -30.09
C ARG A 191 17.36 0.22 -31.38
N LEU A 192 18.41 -0.55 -31.64
CA LEU A 192 18.45 -1.58 -32.68
C LEU A 192 18.17 -2.94 -32.04
N ILE A 193 17.18 -3.66 -32.56
CA ILE A 193 16.80 -4.98 -32.06
C ILE A 193 16.92 -6.00 -33.18
N GLY A 194 17.49 -7.16 -32.87
CA GLY A 194 17.58 -8.29 -33.80
C GLY A 194 18.89 -8.38 -34.59
N LEU A 195 19.85 -7.47 -34.38
CA LEU A 195 21.17 -7.59 -34.99
C LEU A 195 21.94 -8.76 -34.34
N PRO A 196 22.36 -9.80 -35.09
CA PRO A 196 23.05 -10.97 -34.54
C PRO A 196 24.28 -10.58 -33.72
N GLU A 197 24.64 -11.37 -32.71
CA GLU A 197 25.80 -11.04 -31.87
C GLU A 197 27.11 -11.15 -32.66
N LYS A 198 28.07 -10.25 -32.36
CA LYS A 198 29.42 -10.20 -32.93
C LYS A 198 29.52 -9.76 -34.39
N THR A 199 28.42 -9.34 -35.03
CA THR A 199 28.45 -8.80 -36.40
C THR A 199 29.10 -7.42 -36.49
N GLU A 200 29.09 -6.69 -35.38
CA GLU A 200 29.62 -5.34 -35.25
C GLU A 200 31.16 -5.25 -35.32
N GLY A 201 31.86 -6.35 -35.08
CA GLY A 201 33.32 -6.32 -34.94
C GLY A 201 33.81 -5.56 -33.69
N PRO A 202 35.07 -5.10 -33.68
CA PRO A 202 35.66 -4.41 -32.52
C PRO A 202 35.12 -2.98 -32.34
N ASP A 203 34.74 -2.32 -33.43
CA ASP A 203 34.23 -0.95 -33.43
C ASP A 203 32.78 -0.89 -33.92
N MET A 204 31.87 -0.81 -32.96
CA MET A 204 30.43 -0.74 -33.22
C MET A 204 30.00 0.58 -33.84
N CYS A 205 30.67 1.70 -33.55
CA CYS A 205 30.31 2.99 -34.11
C CYS A 205 30.60 2.98 -35.61
N SER A 206 31.84 2.69 -36.01
CA SER A 206 32.22 2.61 -37.42
C SER A 206 31.40 1.58 -38.20
N PHE A 207 31.06 0.44 -37.59
CA PHE A 207 30.17 -0.53 -38.21
C PHE A 207 28.79 0.06 -38.53
N LEU A 208 28.16 0.72 -37.56
CA LEU A 208 26.82 1.29 -37.73
C LEU A 208 26.84 2.48 -38.71
N GLU A 209 27.87 3.33 -38.68
CA GLU A 209 28.01 4.46 -39.62
C GLU A 209 28.08 3.97 -41.08
N ASN A 210 28.79 2.86 -41.33
CA ASN A 210 28.91 2.25 -42.66
C ASN A 210 27.70 1.42 -43.07
N TRP A 211 27.04 0.76 -42.10
CA TRP A 211 25.93 -0.15 -42.36
C TRP A 211 24.59 0.59 -42.53
N LEU A 212 24.31 1.62 -41.73
CA LEU A 212 23.02 2.33 -41.75
C LEU A 212 22.64 2.87 -43.14
N PRO A 213 23.53 3.56 -43.89
CA PRO A 213 23.19 4.03 -45.23
C PRO A 213 22.86 2.89 -46.20
N LYS A 214 23.63 1.79 -46.13
CA LYS A 214 23.41 0.59 -46.97
C LYS A 214 22.10 -0.12 -46.62
N ALA A 215 21.75 -0.14 -45.33
CA ALA A 215 20.56 -0.84 -44.84
C ALA A 215 19.27 -0.06 -45.10
N LEU A 216 19.31 1.28 -45.01
CA LEU A 216 18.12 2.14 -45.01
C LEU A 216 17.83 2.85 -46.33
N SER A 217 18.56 2.49 -47.39
CA SER A 217 18.58 3.17 -48.70
C SER A 217 19.00 4.65 -48.60
N ASP A 218 19.30 5.29 -49.74
CA ASP A 218 19.86 6.66 -49.88
C ASP A 218 18.99 7.82 -49.33
N ASP A 219 17.91 7.54 -48.59
CA ASP A 219 17.18 8.57 -47.83
C ASP A 219 18.06 9.22 -46.73
N LEU A 220 19.17 8.56 -46.38
CA LEU A 220 20.25 9.15 -45.59
C LEU A 220 21.17 9.98 -46.49
N ALA A 221 20.76 11.21 -46.81
CA ALA A 221 21.56 12.15 -47.60
C ALA A 221 23.00 12.39 -47.09
N SER A 222 23.30 12.01 -45.84
CA SER A 222 24.64 12.01 -45.25
C SER A 222 24.78 10.83 -44.30
N THR A 223 26.01 10.32 -44.15
CA THR A 223 26.34 9.33 -43.13
C THR A 223 26.11 9.92 -41.73
N PRO A 224 25.33 9.26 -40.87
CA PRO A 224 25.10 9.75 -39.51
C PRO A 224 26.37 9.54 -38.69
N VAL A 225 26.72 10.52 -37.86
CA VAL A 225 27.82 10.39 -36.91
C VAL A 225 27.30 9.79 -35.60
N ILE A 226 27.91 8.69 -35.16
CA ILE A 226 27.53 7.95 -33.97
C ILE A 226 28.55 8.25 -32.86
N GLU A 227 28.07 8.95 -31.84
CA GLU A 227 28.89 9.30 -30.67
C GLU A 227 29.24 8.06 -29.83
N ARG A 228 28.26 7.16 -29.65
CA ARG A 228 28.44 5.95 -28.84
C ARG A 228 27.46 4.86 -29.25
N ALA A 229 27.94 3.63 -29.31
CA ALA A 229 27.09 2.46 -29.49
C ALA A 229 27.51 1.31 -28.58
N HIS A 230 26.54 0.63 -27.98
CA HIS A 230 26.81 -0.53 -27.13
C HIS A 230 25.61 -1.46 -27.01
N ARG A 231 25.86 -2.74 -26.73
CA ARG A 231 24.81 -3.71 -26.39
C ARG A 231 24.35 -3.53 -24.95
N VAL A 232 23.04 -3.62 -24.74
CA VAL A 232 22.40 -3.48 -23.43
C VAL A 232 21.80 -4.81 -23.00
N GLY A 233 22.03 -5.17 -21.74
CA GLY A 233 21.52 -6.40 -21.12
C GLY A 233 22.57 -7.51 -20.98
N GLN A 234 22.20 -8.56 -20.25
CA GLN A 234 23.07 -9.70 -19.98
C GLN A 234 23.19 -10.62 -21.18
N VAL A 235 24.41 -11.15 -21.41
CA VAL A 235 24.67 -12.19 -22.40
C VAL A 235 23.97 -13.45 -21.93
N ASN A 236 22.92 -13.87 -22.63
CA ASN A 236 22.26 -15.13 -22.34
C ASN A 236 23.00 -16.25 -23.08
N SER A 237 23.70 -17.11 -22.34
CA SER A 237 24.51 -18.21 -22.87
C SER A 237 23.70 -19.36 -23.49
N SER A 238 22.36 -19.32 -23.44
CA SER A 238 21.54 -20.33 -24.12
C SER A 238 21.47 -20.05 -25.62
N ARG A 239 21.80 -21.08 -26.43
CA ARG A 239 21.98 -21.05 -27.89
C ARG A 239 20.73 -20.72 -28.73
N SER A 240 19.68 -20.16 -28.14
CA SER A 240 18.40 -19.88 -28.80
C SER A 240 17.79 -18.51 -28.41
N SER A 241 18.51 -17.67 -27.67
CA SER A 241 17.96 -16.39 -27.21
C SER A 241 18.13 -15.26 -28.25
N ALA A 242 17.13 -14.38 -28.31
CA ALA A 242 17.12 -13.22 -29.21
C ALA A 242 18.35 -12.32 -28.98
N PRO A 243 19.00 -11.79 -30.04
CA PRO A 243 20.20 -10.96 -29.89
C PRO A 243 19.96 -9.74 -29.00
N ARG A 244 20.96 -9.39 -28.17
CA ARG A 244 20.85 -8.23 -27.26
C ARG A 244 20.63 -6.93 -28.05
N PRO A 245 19.71 -6.05 -27.61
CA PRO A 245 19.52 -4.75 -28.22
C PRO A 245 20.79 -3.91 -28.17
N ILE A 246 21.06 -3.16 -29.23
CA ILE A 246 22.07 -2.10 -29.25
C ILE A 246 21.38 -0.77 -28.99
N VAL A 247 21.96 0.03 -28.10
CA VAL A 247 21.63 1.45 -27.98
C VAL A 247 22.73 2.23 -28.69
N MET A 248 22.33 3.01 -29.69
CA MET A 248 23.21 3.91 -30.44
C MET A 248 22.79 5.35 -30.15
N THR A 249 23.76 6.19 -29.82
CA THR A 249 23.61 7.63 -29.58
C THR A 249 24.21 8.38 -30.76
N PHE A 250 23.39 9.20 -31.41
CA PHE A 250 23.80 10.05 -32.51
C PHE A 250 24.32 11.37 -31.97
N LEU A 251 25.36 11.92 -32.60
CA LEU A 251 25.88 13.24 -32.27
C LEU A 251 24.81 14.32 -32.50
N ASN A 252 23.98 14.17 -33.52
CA ASN A 252 22.90 15.10 -33.85
C ASN A 252 21.51 14.44 -33.79
N ASN A 253 20.57 15.10 -33.11
CA ASN A 253 19.19 14.66 -33.04
C ASN A 253 18.50 14.60 -34.42
N LYS A 254 18.93 15.43 -35.37
CA LYS A 254 18.39 15.43 -36.73
C LYS A 254 18.67 14.10 -37.43
N ASP A 255 19.87 13.57 -37.28
CA ASP A 255 20.27 12.32 -37.93
C ASP A 255 19.55 11.12 -37.30
N CYS A 256 19.49 11.08 -35.96
CA CYS A 256 18.65 10.12 -35.23
C CYS A 256 17.20 10.08 -35.78
N LYS A 257 16.59 11.25 -36.03
CA LYS A 257 15.22 11.33 -36.58
C LYS A 257 15.14 10.91 -38.04
N LYS A 258 16.12 11.26 -38.87
CA LYS A 258 16.18 10.85 -40.28
C LYS A 258 16.30 9.33 -40.39
N THR A 259 17.25 8.72 -39.66
CA THR A 259 17.42 7.26 -39.60
C THR A 259 16.14 6.56 -39.18
N LEU A 260 15.46 7.05 -38.14
CA LEU A 260 14.20 6.47 -37.69
C LEU A 260 13.07 6.61 -38.73
N ARG A 261 13.02 7.73 -39.47
CA ARG A 261 12.03 7.92 -40.55
C ARG A 261 12.30 6.99 -41.73
N ALA A 262 13.55 6.88 -42.16
CA ALA A 262 13.97 5.98 -43.24
C ALA A 262 13.60 4.52 -42.90
N ALA A 263 13.94 4.07 -41.69
CA ALA A 263 13.58 2.72 -41.21
C ALA A 263 12.06 2.47 -41.20
N ARG A 264 11.25 3.47 -40.86
CA ARG A 264 9.77 3.35 -40.89
C ARG A 264 9.22 3.30 -42.31
N LYS A 265 9.81 4.06 -43.25
CA LYS A 265 9.41 4.11 -44.66
C LYS A 265 9.67 2.77 -45.36
N GLN A 266 10.82 2.15 -45.07
CA GLN A 266 11.21 0.86 -45.66
C GLN A 266 10.38 -0.32 -45.14
N LYS A 267 9.67 -0.17 -44.01
CA LYS A 267 8.84 -1.17 -43.29
C LYS A 267 9.58 -2.41 -42.77
N GLU A 268 10.49 -2.97 -43.55
CA GLU A 268 11.30 -4.12 -43.21
C GLU A 268 12.78 -3.86 -43.52
N VAL A 269 13.61 -3.95 -42.49
CA VAL A 269 15.07 -3.84 -42.60
C VAL A 269 15.67 -5.18 -42.21
N ARG A 270 16.63 -5.67 -43.00
CA ARG A 270 17.28 -6.96 -42.78
C ARG A 270 18.79 -6.81 -42.72
N TYR A 271 19.42 -7.67 -41.92
CA TYR A 271 20.86 -7.92 -41.93
C TYR A 271 21.06 -9.40 -42.30
N GLY A 272 21.53 -9.67 -43.51
CA GLY A 272 21.49 -11.01 -44.07
C GLY A 272 20.04 -11.54 -44.10
N ASN A 273 19.81 -12.71 -43.49
CA ASN A 273 18.47 -13.29 -43.38
C ASN A 273 17.71 -12.89 -42.10
N GLN A 274 18.30 -12.05 -41.24
CA GLN A 274 17.71 -11.68 -39.95
C GLN A 274 16.99 -10.33 -40.04
N ARG A 275 15.75 -10.28 -39.59
CA ARG A 275 14.99 -9.03 -39.48
C ARG A 275 15.52 -8.18 -38.33
N VAL A 276 15.75 -6.90 -38.62
CA VAL A 276 16.23 -5.90 -37.67
C VAL A 276 15.18 -4.79 -37.55
N SER A 277 15.03 -4.23 -36.35
CA SER A 277 14.03 -3.21 -36.05
C SER A 277 14.62 -2.03 -35.27
N PHE A 278 14.14 -0.83 -35.59
CA PHE A 278 14.58 0.43 -35.00
C PHE A 278 13.47 1.03 -34.13
N PHE A 279 13.82 1.40 -32.90
CA PHE A 279 12.89 2.02 -31.96
C PHE A 279 13.52 3.23 -31.28
N PRO A 280 12.73 4.27 -30.93
CA PRO A 280 13.21 5.30 -30.01
C PRO A 280 13.62 4.71 -28.66
N ASP A 281 14.71 5.20 -28.07
CA ASP A 281 15.11 4.83 -26.71
C ASP A 281 14.35 5.70 -25.68
N LEU A 282 13.19 5.21 -25.24
CA LEU A 282 12.35 5.91 -24.26
C LEU A 282 12.57 5.39 -22.85
N SER A 283 12.35 6.23 -21.84
CA SER A 283 12.24 5.85 -20.44
C SER A 283 11.29 4.69 -20.22
N ALA A 284 11.54 3.90 -19.17
CA ALA A 284 10.70 2.77 -18.84
C ALA A 284 9.25 3.22 -18.60
N GLU A 285 9.07 4.37 -17.94
CA GLU A 285 7.76 4.95 -17.69
C GLU A 285 7.07 5.43 -18.96
N THR A 286 7.75 6.17 -19.84
CA THR A 286 7.17 6.56 -21.14
C THR A 286 6.83 5.34 -21.97
N ARG A 287 7.70 4.33 -22.02
CA ARG A 287 7.44 3.08 -22.75
C ARG A 287 6.24 2.32 -22.17
N GLN A 288 6.09 2.29 -20.85
CA GLN A 288 4.93 1.69 -20.20
C GLN A 288 3.65 2.46 -20.49
N ARG A 289 3.66 3.80 -20.37
CA ARG A 289 2.53 4.66 -20.76
C ARG A 289 2.16 4.44 -22.23
N GLN A 290 3.15 4.35 -23.12
CA GLN A 290 2.93 4.05 -24.52
C GLN A 290 2.29 2.67 -24.70
N ARG A 291 2.77 1.61 -24.04
CA ARG A 291 2.16 0.28 -24.11
C ARG A 291 0.71 0.27 -23.61
N GLN A 292 0.44 0.93 -22.49
CA GLN A 292 -0.93 1.04 -21.95
C GLN A 292 -1.87 1.76 -22.93
N ARG A 293 -1.38 2.81 -23.58
CA ARG A 293 -2.16 3.63 -24.51
C ARG A 293 -2.24 3.07 -25.92
N GLN A 294 -1.38 2.13 -26.24
CA GLN A 294 -1.49 1.30 -27.44
C GLN A 294 -2.66 0.31 -27.37
N PHE A 295 -3.53 0.39 -26.33
CA PHE A 295 -4.84 -0.23 -26.17
C PHE A 295 -5.16 -1.24 -27.29
N SER A 296 -4.80 -2.50 -27.07
CA SER A 296 -4.94 -3.58 -28.06
C SER A 296 -6.36 -3.64 -28.64
N GLY A 297 -7.38 -3.45 -27.80
CA GLY A 297 -8.78 -3.42 -28.23
C GLY A 297 -9.17 -2.21 -29.10
N GLY A 298 -8.59 -1.04 -28.91
CA GLY A 298 -8.97 0.17 -29.65
C GLY A 298 -8.24 0.30 -30.96
N LYS A 299 -6.98 -0.15 -31.03
CA LYS A 299 -6.26 -0.25 -32.31
C LYS A 299 -7.03 -1.13 -33.30
N ALA A 300 -7.49 -2.30 -32.85
CA ALA A 300 -8.29 -3.19 -33.68
C ALA A 300 -9.58 -2.52 -34.17
N ARG A 301 -10.23 -1.72 -33.30
CA ARG A 301 -11.43 -0.96 -33.67
C ARG A 301 -11.16 0.19 -34.65
N PHE A 302 -10.09 0.97 -34.43
CA PHE A 302 -9.68 2.01 -35.39
C PHE A 302 -9.30 1.39 -36.74
N GLN A 303 -8.61 0.24 -36.74
CA GLN A 303 -8.32 -0.51 -37.97
C GLN A 303 -9.59 -1.00 -38.66
N ALA A 304 -10.55 -1.55 -37.91
CA ALA A 304 -11.83 -2.00 -38.47
C ALA A 304 -12.66 -0.86 -39.06
N MET A 305 -12.46 0.38 -38.59
CA MET A 305 -13.11 1.58 -39.10
C MET A 305 -12.26 2.33 -40.15
N ASP A 306 -11.11 1.78 -40.56
CA ASP A 306 -10.13 2.41 -41.47
C ASP A 306 -9.65 3.82 -41.03
N ILE A 307 -9.57 4.03 -39.71
CA ILE A 307 -9.14 5.29 -39.13
C ILE A 307 -7.63 5.27 -38.90
N ARG A 308 -6.92 6.27 -39.43
CA ARG A 308 -5.48 6.42 -39.19
C ARG A 308 -5.22 6.82 -37.73
N TYR A 309 -4.37 6.08 -37.05
CA TYR A 309 -3.96 6.38 -35.69
C TYR A 309 -2.45 6.27 -35.50
N GLY A 310 -1.94 6.90 -34.45
CA GLY A 310 -0.54 6.87 -34.08
C GLY A 310 -0.33 7.29 -32.64
N LEU A 311 0.92 7.24 -32.20
CA LEU A 311 1.29 7.64 -30.84
C LEU A 311 2.32 8.76 -30.91
N LEU A 312 1.99 9.89 -30.32
CA LEU A 312 2.88 11.04 -30.18
C LEU A 312 3.63 10.94 -28.84
N TYR A 313 4.87 11.40 -28.83
CA TYR A 313 5.62 11.57 -27.58
C TYR A 313 4.88 12.54 -26.62
N PRO A 314 4.90 12.29 -25.30
CA PRO A 314 5.43 11.09 -24.64
C PRO A 314 4.55 9.87 -24.87
N ALA A 315 3.23 10.01 -24.81
CA ALA A 315 2.31 8.91 -25.08
C ALA A 315 0.91 9.38 -25.50
N HIS A 316 0.73 10.42 -26.31
CA HIS A 316 -0.62 10.84 -26.71
C HIS A 316 -1.13 10.00 -27.89
N LEU A 317 -2.34 9.42 -27.76
CA LEU A 317 -2.95 8.73 -28.88
C LEU A 317 -3.48 9.78 -29.85
N VAL A 318 -3.04 9.71 -31.10
CA VAL A 318 -3.45 10.60 -32.16
C VAL A 318 -4.32 9.81 -33.11
N VAL A 319 -5.49 10.33 -33.44
CA VAL A 319 -6.45 9.72 -34.37
C VAL A 319 -6.79 10.75 -35.43
N THR A 320 -6.78 10.36 -36.70
CA THR A 320 -7.18 11.23 -37.81
C THR A 320 -8.52 10.75 -38.34
N HIS A 321 -9.57 11.52 -38.10
CA HIS A 321 -10.94 11.20 -38.46
C HIS A 321 -11.55 12.41 -39.18
N ASN A 322 -12.18 12.22 -40.35
CA ASN A 322 -12.75 13.30 -41.16
C ASN A 322 -11.79 14.48 -41.40
N VAL A 323 -10.52 14.20 -41.72
CA VAL A 323 -9.44 15.21 -41.93
C VAL A 323 -8.97 15.90 -40.65
N GLU A 324 -9.70 15.80 -39.54
CA GLU A 324 -9.30 16.36 -38.25
C GLU A 324 -8.37 15.43 -37.47
N ARG A 325 -7.40 16.05 -36.76
CA ARG A 325 -6.42 15.34 -35.94
C ARG A 325 -6.77 15.51 -34.46
N LEU A 326 -7.32 14.45 -33.87
CA LEU A 326 -7.67 14.39 -32.46
C LEU A 326 -6.52 13.83 -31.64
N VAL A 327 -6.29 14.39 -30.44
CA VAL A 327 -5.20 14.00 -29.54
C VAL A 327 -5.76 13.67 -28.17
N PHE A 328 -5.63 12.40 -27.77
CA PHE A 328 -6.14 11.91 -26.50
C PHE A 328 -5.03 11.80 -25.46
N LYS A 329 -5.26 12.42 -24.30
CA LYS A 329 -4.33 12.37 -23.15
C LYS A 329 -4.63 11.21 -22.22
N SER A 330 -5.81 10.61 -22.28
CA SER A 330 -6.15 9.42 -21.49
C SER A 330 -6.75 8.30 -22.34
N VAL A 331 -6.65 7.07 -21.86
CA VAL A 331 -7.31 5.91 -22.48
C VAL A 331 -8.84 6.04 -22.36
N LYS A 332 -9.32 6.73 -21.32
CA LYS A 332 -10.74 6.99 -21.08
C LYS A 332 -11.32 7.86 -22.19
N GLU A 333 -10.72 9.02 -22.47
CA GLU A 333 -11.15 9.91 -23.56
C GLU A 333 -11.24 9.18 -24.91
N ALA A 334 -10.24 8.37 -25.24
CA ALA A 334 -10.25 7.62 -26.49
C ALA A 334 -11.37 6.55 -26.57
N LYS A 335 -11.74 5.95 -25.43
CA LYS A 335 -12.84 4.98 -25.34
C LYS A 335 -14.20 5.67 -25.44
N ASP A 336 -14.32 6.83 -24.83
CA ASP A 336 -15.55 7.62 -24.86
C ASP A 336 -15.81 8.11 -26.30
N PHE A 337 -14.78 8.62 -26.98
CA PHE A 337 -14.85 8.93 -28.42
C PHE A 337 -15.26 7.73 -29.28
N LEU A 338 -14.66 6.55 -29.05
CA LEU A 338 -15.03 5.32 -29.77
C LEU A 338 -16.47 4.87 -29.51
N ARG A 339 -17.05 5.23 -28.35
CA ARG A 339 -18.44 4.93 -28.00
C ARG A 339 -19.39 5.91 -28.68
N GLU A 340 -19.08 7.20 -28.64
CA GLU A 340 -19.84 8.25 -29.34
C GLU A 340 -19.93 7.96 -30.84
N MET A 341 -18.82 7.54 -31.45
CA MET A 341 -18.75 7.12 -32.85
C MET A 341 -19.62 5.90 -33.19
N GLN A 342 -19.91 5.03 -32.22
CA GLN A 342 -20.83 3.89 -32.42
C GLN A 342 -22.29 4.27 -32.24
N THR A 343 -22.57 5.34 -31.49
CA THR A 343 -23.93 5.79 -31.20
C THR A 343 -24.46 6.80 -32.21
N SER A 344 -23.60 7.53 -32.94
CA SER A 344 -24.05 8.41 -34.04
C SER A 344 -24.33 7.59 -35.30
N PRO A 345 -25.59 7.52 -35.79
CA PRO A 345 -25.88 6.92 -37.07
C PRO A 345 -25.25 7.79 -38.17
N ARG A 346 -24.61 7.13 -39.14
CA ARG A 346 -24.14 7.71 -40.40
C ARG A 346 -25.28 8.55 -41.00
N ALA A 347 -25.12 9.88 -41.03
CA ALA A 347 -26.03 10.74 -41.77
C ALA A 347 -26.11 10.22 -43.21
N THR A 348 -27.32 9.86 -43.64
CA THR A 348 -27.59 9.42 -45.00
C THR A 348 -27.19 10.53 -45.98
N PRO A 349 -26.57 10.21 -47.13
CA PRO A 349 -26.36 11.20 -48.16
C PRO A 349 -27.71 11.74 -48.62
N ARG A 350 -27.82 13.07 -48.76
CA ARG A 350 -29.01 13.73 -49.34
C ARG A 350 -29.28 13.12 -50.72
N PRO A 351 -30.53 12.78 -51.06
CA PRO A 351 -30.87 12.46 -52.43
C PRO A 351 -30.65 13.72 -53.28
N GLU A 352 -29.89 13.57 -54.36
CA GLU A 352 -29.81 14.56 -55.43
C GLU A 352 -31.22 14.69 -56.03
N THR A 353 -31.75 15.91 -56.01
CA THR A 353 -32.96 16.30 -56.76
C THR A 353 -32.55 16.95 -58.07
#